data_AF-A0A822AV00-F1
#
_entry.id   AF-A0A822AV00-F1
#
_cell.length_a   1.000
_cell.length_b   1.000
_cell.length_c   1.000
_cell.angle_alpha   90.00
_cell.angle_beta   90.00
_cell.angle_gamma   90.00
#
_symmetry.space_group_name_H-M   'P 1'
#
loop_
_entity.id
_entity.type
_entity.pdbx_description
1 polymer ?
#
loop_
_entity_poly.entity_id
_entity_poly.type
_entity_poly.pdbx_seq_one_letter_code
_entity_poly.pdbx_strand_id
1 'polypeptide(L)'
;LMALDTHDRELLALSTAKNNLESFIYDIRDKLEHDSHYKKATTPEEQTKINEKLSETDAWLWDDGINADVKTLKSKLDELKLLTKLLVLRVREVDLRPQKIQELKDTLNSTENFVRTTRMLFSKKEEDEKPFTDADLNSLEKIINDTY
;
A
#
# COMPACT_ATOMS: atom_id res chain seq x y z
N LEU A 1 22.84 -2.50 -37.51
CA LEU A 1 22.73 -1.51 -36.41
C LEU A 1 21.39 -1.64 -35.68
N MET A 2 20.22 -1.45 -36.31
CA MET A 2 18.92 -1.61 -35.63
C MET A 2 18.61 -3.04 -35.13
N ALA A 3 19.03 -4.09 -35.84
CA ALA A 3 18.80 -5.47 -35.40
C ALA A 3 19.65 -5.89 -34.18
N LEU A 4 20.85 -5.32 -34.04
CA LEU A 4 21.72 -5.54 -32.87
C LEU A 4 21.10 -4.87 -31.63
N ASP A 5 20.61 -3.64 -31.80
CA ASP A 5 19.91 -2.89 -30.76
C ASP A 5 18.62 -3.59 -30.28
N THR A 6 17.87 -4.23 -31.17
CA THR A 6 16.69 -5.02 -30.78
C THR A 6 17.07 -6.27 -29.98
N HIS A 7 18.10 -7.01 -30.41
CA HIS A 7 18.55 -8.21 -29.71
C HIS A 7 19.08 -7.89 -28.30
N ASP A 8 19.87 -6.84 -28.17
CA ASP A 8 20.38 -6.38 -26.88
C ASP A 8 19.23 -5.97 -25.93
N ARG A 9 18.19 -5.32 -26.46
CA ARG A 9 16.97 -4.98 -25.70
C ARG A 9 16.21 -6.22 -25.22
N GLU A 10 16.10 -7.26 -26.04
CA GLU A 10 15.44 -8.52 -25.67
C GLU A 10 16.21 -9.25 -24.56
N LEU A 11 17.54 -9.34 -24.67
CA LEU A 11 18.40 -9.92 -23.64
C LEU A 11 18.31 -9.14 -22.32
N LEU A 12 18.32 -7.81 -22.38
CA LEU A 12 18.17 -6.96 -21.20
C LEU A 12 16.80 -7.17 -20.54
N ALA A 13 15.73 -7.24 -21.32
CA ALA A 13 14.38 -7.47 -20.81
C ALA A 13 14.25 -8.85 -20.12
N LEU A 14 14.88 -9.87 -20.69
CA LEU A 14 14.91 -11.22 -20.12
C LEU A 14 15.68 -11.26 -18.80
N SER A 15 16.90 -10.72 -18.77
CA SER A 15 17.70 -10.63 -17.55
C SER A 15 16.98 -9.84 -16.46
N THR A 16 16.38 -8.70 -16.81
CA THR A 16 15.60 -7.88 -15.87
C THR A 16 14.40 -8.64 -15.31
N ALA A 17 13.65 -9.36 -16.16
CA ALA A 17 12.50 -10.14 -15.70
C ALA A 17 12.91 -11.28 -14.76
N LYS A 18 14.01 -11.98 -15.07
CA LYS A 18 14.55 -13.03 -14.21
C LYS A 18 15.00 -12.48 -12.86
N ASN A 19 15.79 -11.40 -12.86
CA ASN A 19 16.29 -10.76 -11.65
C ASN A 19 15.15 -10.24 -10.76
N ASN A 20 14.09 -9.68 -11.35
CA ASN A 20 12.93 -9.21 -10.59
C ASN A 20 12.19 -10.35 -9.89
N LEU A 21 12.02 -11.50 -10.57
CA LEU A 21 11.39 -12.68 -9.98
C LEU A 21 12.25 -13.24 -8.84
N GLU A 22 13.54 -13.44 -9.08
CA GLU A 22 14.49 -13.93 -8.09
C GLU A 22 14.57 -13.01 -6.87
N SER A 23 14.71 -11.69 -7.08
CA SER A 23 14.75 -10.69 -6.00
C SER A 23 13.47 -10.71 -5.18
N PHE A 24 12.31 -10.86 -5.82
CA PHE A 24 11.03 -10.95 -5.11
C PHE A 24 10.94 -12.19 -4.22
N ILE A 25 11.44 -13.33 -4.72
CA ILE A 25 11.46 -14.59 -3.95
C ILE A 25 12.30 -14.41 -2.68
N TYR A 26 13.52 -13.89 -2.82
CA TYR A 26 14.40 -13.67 -1.67
C TYR A 26 13.84 -12.63 -0.70
N ASP A 27 13.34 -11.50 -1.20
CA ASP A 27 12.79 -10.41 -0.37
C ASP A 27 11.61 -10.88 0.49
N ILE A 28 10.64 -11.59 -0.10
CA ILE A 28 9.49 -12.09 0.67
C ILE A 28 9.92 -13.19 1.66
N ARG A 29 10.82 -14.09 1.27
CA ARG A 29 11.33 -15.15 2.15
C ARG A 29 12.03 -14.55 3.37
N ASP A 30 12.92 -13.58 3.14
CA ASP A 30 13.63 -12.84 4.19
C ASP A 30 12.66 -12.12 5.12
N LYS A 31 11.66 -11.42 4.58
CA LYS A 31 10.64 -10.72 5.38
C LYS A 31 9.82 -11.68 6.23
N LEU A 32 9.39 -12.82 5.69
CA LEU A 32 8.66 -13.83 6.46
C LEU A 32 9.51 -14.42 7.60
N GLU A 33 10.83 -14.53 7.39
CA GLU A 33 11.75 -15.14 8.36
C GLU A 33 12.31 -14.14 9.39
N HIS A 34 12.48 -12.87 9.03
CA HIS A 34 13.21 -11.91 9.86
C HIS A 34 12.40 -10.66 10.21
N ASP A 35 11.40 -10.26 9.41
CA ASP A 35 10.60 -9.07 9.68
C ASP A 35 9.45 -9.36 10.66
N SER A 36 9.50 -8.69 11.82
CA SER A 36 8.50 -8.86 12.88
C SER A 36 7.09 -8.44 12.47
N HIS A 37 6.93 -7.48 11.55
CA HIS A 37 5.62 -7.06 11.07
C HIS A 37 5.00 -8.12 10.17
N TYR A 38 5.80 -8.73 9.28
CA TYR A 38 5.34 -9.84 8.44
C TYR A 38 4.96 -11.05 9.28
N LYS A 39 5.77 -11.40 10.29
CA LYS A 39 5.46 -12.49 11.23
C LYS A 39 4.15 -12.28 12.00
N LYS A 40 3.86 -11.05 12.41
CA LYS A 40 2.61 -10.71 13.11
C LYS A 40 1.40 -10.62 12.18
N ALA A 41 1.63 -10.30 10.91
CA ALA A 41 0.58 -10.11 9.92
C ALA A 41 0.19 -11.40 9.16
N THR A 42 0.90 -12.51 9.37
CA THR A 42 0.68 -13.79 8.69
C THR A 42 0.18 -14.88 9.66
N THR A 43 -0.52 -15.89 9.14
CA THR A 43 -0.85 -17.11 9.89
C THR A 43 0.12 -18.24 9.54
N PRO A 44 0.26 -19.29 10.37
CA PRO A 44 1.09 -20.44 10.04
C PRO A 44 0.71 -21.10 8.71
N GLU A 45 -0.58 -21.21 8.39
CA GLU A 45 -1.02 -21.79 7.11
C GLU A 45 -0.66 -20.88 5.92
N GLU A 46 -0.86 -19.56 6.06
CA GLU A 46 -0.52 -18.59 5.02
C GLU A 46 0.99 -18.55 4.76
N GLN A 47 1.80 -18.54 5.83
CA GLN A 47 3.25 -18.58 5.75
C GLN A 47 3.75 -19.85 5.06
N THR A 48 3.20 -21.02 5.42
CA THR A 48 3.54 -22.30 4.79
C THR A 48 3.24 -22.26 3.30
N LYS A 49 2.02 -21.85 2.93
CA LYS A 49 1.59 -21.74 1.53
C LYS A 49 2.48 -20.80 0.70
N ILE A 50 2.85 -19.64 1.27
CA ILE A 50 3.75 -18.71 0.58
C ILE A 50 5.13 -19.34 0.39
N ASN A 51 5.73 -19.90 1.44
CA ASN A 51 7.06 -20.51 1.37
C ASN A 51 7.13 -21.69 0.40
N GLU A 52 6.08 -22.52 0.35
CA GLU A 52 5.95 -23.59 -0.65
C GLU A 52 5.96 -23.03 -2.06
N LYS A 53 5.14 -22.00 -2.33
CA LYS A 53 5.05 -21.42 -3.68
C LYS A 53 6.33 -20.68 -4.09
N LEU A 54 6.99 -20.01 -3.15
CA LEU A 54 8.30 -19.40 -3.37
C LEU A 54 9.32 -20.47 -3.75
N SER A 55 9.38 -21.58 -3.01
CA SER A 55 10.32 -22.68 -3.25
C SER A 55 10.04 -23.41 -4.56
N GLU A 56 8.77 -23.63 -4.91
CA GLU A 56 8.36 -24.17 -6.21
C GLU A 56 8.83 -23.27 -7.36
N THR A 57 8.66 -21.96 -7.22
CA THR A 57 9.04 -21.00 -8.28
C THR A 57 10.56 -20.84 -8.39
N ASP A 58 11.26 -20.91 -7.26
CA ASP A 58 12.73 -20.89 -7.18
C ASP A 58 13.32 -22.14 -7.84
N ALA A 59 12.82 -23.33 -7.50
CA ALA A 59 13.23 -24.57 -8.16
C ALA A 59 12.94 -24.55 -9.67
N TRP A 60 11.78 -24.04 -10.07
CA TRP A 60 11.43 -23.88 -11.49
C TRP A 60 12.40 -22.95 -12.23
N LEU A 61 12.89 -21.87 -11.61
CA LEU A 61 13.88 -20.96 -12.22
C LEU A 61 15.21 -21.66 -12.61
N TRP A 62 15.58 -22.71 -11.88
CA TRP A 62 16.80 -23.49 -12.11
C TRP A 62 16.62 -24.69 -13.06
N ASP A 63 15.39 -25.00 -13.46
CA ASP A 63 15.06 -26.11 -14.36
C ASP A 63 14.35 -25.58 -15.63
N ASP A 64 13.05 -25.80 -15.76
CA ASP A 64 12.22 -25.34 -16.89
C ASP A 64 12.32 -23.82 -17.16
N GLY A 65 12.58 -23.03 -16.12
CA GLY A 65 12.67 -21.57 -16.15
C GLY A 65 13.93 -21.03 -16.82
N ILE A 66 14.96 -21.85 -17.08
CA ILE A 66 16.21 -21.41 -17.72
C ILE A 66 15.95 -20.77 -19.09
N ASN A 67 15.02 -21.35 -19.86
CA ASN A 67 14.68 -20.93 -21.22
C ASN A 67 13.33 -20.21 -21.31
N ALA A 68 12.77 -19.78 -20.18
CA ALA A 68 11.47 -19.13 -20.15
C ALA A 68 11.51 -17.75 -20.81
N ASP A 69 10.43 -17.38 -21.50
CA ASP A 69 10.31 -16.04 -22.09
C ASP A 69 9.98 -14.97 -21.03
N VAL A 70 10.17 -13.70 -21.41
CA VAL A 70 9.89 -12.54 -20.54
C VAL A 70 8.46 -12.56 -19.99
N LYS A 71 7.50 -13.02 -20.81
CA LYS A 71 6.08 -13.04 -20.44
C LYS A 71 5.82 -14.05 -19.33
N THR A 72 6.43 -15.23 -19.42
CA THR A 72 6.30 -16.32 -18.45
C THR A 72 6.93 -15.92 -17.11
N LEU A 73 8.12 -15.32 -17.13
CA LEU A 73 8.78 -14.81 -15.93
C LEU A 73 7.92 -13.74 -15.22
N LYS A 74 7.32 -12.82 -15.98
CA LYS A 74 6.41 -11.80 -15.43
C LYS A 74 5.13 -12.43 -14.87
N SER A 75 4.55 -13.42 -15.55
CA SER A 75 3.35 -14.12 -15.05
C SER A 75 3.61 -14.80 -13.70
N LYS A 76 4.73 -15.51 -13.57
CA LYS A 76 5.14 -16.12 -12.29
C LYS A 76 5.33 -15.08 -11.19
N LEU A 77 5.95 -13.94 -11.50
CA LEU A 77 6.08 -12.84 -10.54
C LEU A 77 4.70 -12.28 -10.12
N ASP A 78 3.77 -12.12 -11.05
CA ASP A 78 2.43 -11.61 -10.77
C ASP A 78 1.60 -12.60 -9.93
N GLU A 79 1.76 -13.90 -10.14
CA GLU A 79 1.19 -14.94 -9.29
C GLU A 79 1.68 -14.83 -7.84
N LEU A 80 3.00 -14.67 -7.64
CA LEU A 80 3.58 -14.50 -6.31
C LEU A 80 3.12 -13.20 -5.65
N LYS A 81 3.08 -12.09 -6.40
CA LYS A 81 2.55 -10.81 -5.91
C LYS A 81 1.09 -10.90 -5.51
N LEU A 82 0.27 -11.60 -6.29
CA LEU A 82 -1.14 -11.78 -5.97
C LEU A 82 -1.31 -12.59 -4.69
N LEU A 83 -0.52 -13.65 -4.51
CA LEU A 83 -0.51 -14.47 -3.31
C LEU A 83 -0.14 -13.66 -2.06
N THR A 84 0.85 -12.77 -2.15
CA THR A 84 1.33 -12.00 -0.98
C THR A 84 0.62 -10.64 -0.80
N LYS A 85 -0.26 -10.23 -1.73
CA LYS A 85 -0.88 -8.89 -1.76
C LYS A 85 -1.53 -8.50 -0.43
N LEU A 86 -2.34 -9.39 0.14
CA LEU A 86 -3.06 -9.11 1.39
C LEU A 86 -2.12 -9.04 2.60
N LEU A 87 -1.04 -9.83 2.60
CA LEU A 87 -0.03 -9.78 3.66
C LEU A 87 0.73 -8.44 3.63
N VAL A 88 1.22 -8.07 2.45
CA VAL A 88 1.93 -6.78 2.26
C VAL A 88 1.01 -5.60 2.61
N LEU A 89 -0.27 -5.68 2.26
CA LEU A 89 -1.26 -4.67 2.66
C LEU A 89 -1.40 -4.59 4.19
N ARG A 90 -1.60 -5.72 4.87
CA ARG A 90 -1.72 -5.77 6.34
C ARG A 90 -0.50 -5.14 7.03
N VAL A 91 0.71 -5.48 6.58
CA VAL A 91 1.95 -4.90 7.12
C VAL A 91 1.97 -3.38 6.94
N ARG A 92 1.66 -2.90 5.72
CA ARG A 92 1.60 -1.46 5.44
C ARG A 92 0.55 -0.74 6.28
N GLU A 93 -0.60 -1.36 6.53
CA GLU A 93 -1.67 -0.77 7.32
C GLU A 93 -1.30 -0.64 8.80
N VAL A 94 -0.51 -1.57 9.36
CA VAL A 94 -0.04 -1.48 10.75
C VAL A 94 0.75 -0.19 10.97
N ASP A 95 1.59 0.20 10.01
CA ASP A 95 2.40 1.41 10.12
C ASP A 95 1.61 2.69 9.81
N LEU A 96 0.77 2.66 8.78
CA LEU A 96 0.11 3.87 8.27
C LEU A 96 -1.21 4.21 8.98
N ARG A 97 -1.99 3.21 9.40
CA ARG A 97 -3.34 3.44 9.93
C ARG A 97 -3.33 4.27 11.22
N PRO A 98 -2.43 4.07 12.20
CA PRO A 98 -2.40 4.89 13.40
C PRO A 98 -2.13 6.36 13.09
N GLN A 99 -1.19 6.64 12.19
CA GLN A 99 -0.85 8.01 11.77
C GLN A 99 -2.03 8.67 11.07
N LYS A 100 -2.68 7.96 10.14
CA LYS A 100 -3.84 8.49 9.40
C LYS A 100 -5.05 8.72 10.30
N ILE A 101 -5.28 7.87 11.30
CA ILE A 101 -6.31 8.11 12.31
C ILE A 101 -5.97 9.34 13.15
N GLN A 102 -4.70 9.55 13.51
CA GLN A 102 -4.30 10.73 14.27
C GLN A 102 -4.48 12.02 13.46
N GLU A 103 -4.03 12.04 12.20
CA GLU A 103 -4.22 13.18 11.28
C GLU A 103 -5.71 13.53 11.13
N LEU A 104 -6.59 12.52 11.02
CA LEU A 104 -8.03 12.72 10.96
C LEU A 104 -8.56 13.35 12.25
N LYS A 105 -8.17 12.84 13.41
CA LYS A 105 -8.57 13.39 14.72
C LYS A 105 -8.11 14.83 14.91
N ASP A 106 -6.88 15.15 14.50
CA ASP A 106 -6.34 16.50 14.60
C ASP A 106 -7.12 17.47 13.70
N THR A 107 -7.50 17.02 12.51
CA THR A 107 -8.33 17.79 11.56
C THR A 107 -9.74 18.02 12.13
N LEU A 108 -10.37 17.00 12.70
CA LEU A 108 -11.70 17.10 13.33
C LEU A 108 -11.67 18.08 14.51
N ASN A 109 -10.70 17.95 15.41
CA ASN A 109 -10.53 18.85 16.56
C ASN A 109 -10.28 20.29 16.11
N SER A 110 -9.44 20.49 15.09
CA SER A 110 -9.19 21.84 14.53
C SER A 110 -10.45 22.45 13.94
N THR A 111 -11.27 21.64 13.26
CA THR A 111 -12.54 22.09 12.67
C THR A 111 -13.58 22.41 13.76
N GLU A 112 -13.68 21.58 14.80
CA GLU A 112 -14.56 21.83 15.96
C GLU A 112 -14.16 23.13 16.67
N ASN A 113 -12.86 23.33 16.90
CA ASN A 113 -12.33 24.56 17.49
C ASN A 113 -12.61 25.78 16.61
N PHE A 114 -12.51 25.65 15.29
CA PHE A 114 -12.83 26.71 14.34
C PHE A 114 -14.31 27.11 14.44
N VAL A 115 -15.24 26.15 14.39
CA VAL A 115 -16.68 26.43 14.52
C VAL A 115 -16.99 27.10 15.85
N ARG A 116 -16.49 26.54 16.96
CA ARG A 116 -16.71 27.06 18.31
C ARG A 116 -16.17 28.49 18.45
N THR A 117 -14.93 28.73 18.02
CA THR A 117 -14.28 30.04 18.13
C THR A 117 -14.98 31.07 17.26
N THR A 118 -15.38 30.71 16.04
CA THR A 118 -16.13 31.58 15.15
C THR A 118 -17.46 32.00 15.78
N ARG A 119 -18.26 31.05 16.27
CA ARG A 119 -19.52 31.38 16.95
C ARG A 119 -19.31 32.29 18.15
N MET A 120 -18.29 32.03 18.96
CA MET A 120 -17.97 32.86 20.13
C MET A 120 -17.60 34.29 19.74
N LEU A 121 -16.68 34.46 18.79
CA LEU A 121 -16.17 35.77 18.35
C LEU A 121 -17.26 36.64 17.71
N PHE A 122 -18.17 36.02 16.95
CA PHE A 122 -19.21 36.73 16.20
C PHE A 122 -20.61 36.62 16.83
N SER A 123 -20.72 36.13 18.09
CA SER A 123 -22.00 35.93 18.78
C SER A 123 -22.85 37.20 18.98
N LYS A 124 -22.21 38.37 18.96
CA LYS A 124 -22.86 39.69 19.15
C LYS A 124 -22.86 40.56 17.89
N LYS A 125 -22.54 39.95 16.74
CA LYS A 125 -22.45 40.63 15.45
C LYS A 125 -23.74 40.44 14.67
N GLU A 126 -24.14 41.47 13.95
CA GLU A 126 -25.25 41.39 13.00
C GLU A 126 -24.88 40.40 11.88
N GLU A 127 -25.88 39.80 11.24
CA GLU A 127 -25.67 38.69 10.30
C GLU A 127 -24.78 39.09 9.10
N ASP A 128 -24.87 40.33 8.63
CA ASP A 128 -24.07 40.88 7.53
C ASP A 128 -22.62 41.18 7.93
N GLU A 129 -22.31 41.23 9.23
CA GLU A 129 -20.95 41.38 9.76
C GLU A 129 -20.24 40.03 10.01
N LYS A 130 -20.96 38.90 9.95
CA LYS A 130 -20.38 37.58 10.18
C LYS A 130 -19.64 37.08 8.93
N PRO A 131 -18.44 36.50 9.08
CA PRO A 131 -17.68 35.97 7.94
C PRO A 131 -18.26 34.67 7.36
N PHE A 132 -19.12 33.97 8.11
CA PHE A 132 -19.76 32.71 7.72
C PHE A 132 -21.21 32.71 8.17
N THR A 133 -22.10 32.08 7.40
CA THR A 133 -23.50 31.93 7.78
C THR A 133 -23.67 30.80 8.79
N ASP A 134 -24.77 30.81 9.54
CA ASP A 134 -25.11 29.69 10.43
C ASP A 134 -25.29 28.38 9.64
N ALA A 135 -25.76 28.43 8.39
CA ALA A 135 -25.87 27.27 7.53
C ALA A 135 -24.50 26.63 7.20
N ASP A 136 -23.48 27.46 6.95
CA ASP A 136 -22.10 27.00 6.68
C ASP A 136 -21.53 26.27 7.90
N LEU A 137 -21.67 26.86 9.09
CA LEU A 137 -21.16 26.29 10.34
C LEU A 137 -21.91 25.00 10.73
N ASN A 138 -23.23 24.97 10.54
CA ASN A 138 -24.04 23.77 10.81
C ASN A 138 -23.68 22.62 9.86
N SER A 139 -23.33 22.93 8.60
CA SER A 139 -22.84 21.93 7.65
C SER A 139 -21.54 21.29 8.12
N LEU A 140 -20.59 22.09 8.64
CA LEU A 140 -19.34 21.59 9.20
C LEU A 140 -19.57 20.73 10.44
N GLU A 141 -20.44 21.15 11.37
CA GLU A 141 -20.78 20.35 12.55
C GLU A 141 -21.43 19.02 12.18
N LYS A 142 -22.30 19.02 11.16
CA LYS A 142 -22.90 17.79 10.65
C LYS A 142 -21.81 16.85 10.13
N ILE A 143 -20.87 17.34 9.32
CA ILE A 143 -19.77 16.52 8.81
C ILE A 143 -18.92 15.95 9.94
N ILE A 144 -18.61 16.75 10.97
CA ILE A 144 -17.87 16.28 12.15
C ILE A 144 -18.62 15.13 12.83
N ASN A 145 -19.91 15.31 13.12
CA ASN A 145 -20.74 14.31 13.80
C ASN A 145 -21.00 13.05 12.97
N ASP A 146 -21.10 13.18 11.64
CA ASP A 146 -21.28 12.03 10.75
C ASP A 146 -19.96 11.23 10.59
N THR A 147 -18.82 11.81 10.98
CA THR A 147 -17.49 11.17 10.85
C THR A 147 -17.18 10.22 12.01
N TYR A 148 -17.81 10.35 13.20
CA TYR A 148 -17.62 9.43 14.34
C TYR A 148 -18.82 9.30 15.26
#